data_AF-A0A0D8IAK7-F1
#
_entry.id   AF-A0A0D8IAK7-F1
#
_cell.length_a   1.000
_cell.length_b   1.000
_cell.length_c   1.000
_cell.angle_alpha   90.00
_cell.angle_beta   90.00
_cell.angle_gamma   90.00
#
_symmetry.space_group_name_H-M   'P 1'
#
loop_
_entity.id
_entity.type
_entity.pdbx_description
1 polymer ?
#
loop_
_entity_poly.entity_id
_entity_poly.type
_entity_poly.pdbx_seq_one_letter_code
_entity_poly.pdbx_strand_id
1 'polypeptide(L)'
;MLSLMQQKLNEKIIKEKRTTVYELFIKKSPNINSGRIKEIANTDLELLFNLYDSIFLEGELEKTFQGAFIFSLSKRMTKSAGRILYFRNVHKMKQEEEKIEIRIGVDFFLQYDLLEGNKKVCGINTRNSLEALQLVFEHEICHAIEYIYFKKSSCKGQQFKVIANNLFGHTESYHQLATYKEIASKKLGLNVGDKASFMLQGKKVKGIIYGINKRATVMVKDKAGGFIDKKGHRYAKYYVPLTLLESD
;
A
#
# COMPACT_ATOMS: atom_id res chain seq x y z
N MET A 1 -1.44 -16.90 24.47
CA MET A 1 -1.23 -17.43 23.09
C MET A 1 -2.51 -17.59 22.26
N LEU A 2 -3.56 -18.32 22.67
CA LEU A 2 -4.84 -18.42 21.90
C LEU A 2 -5.79 -17.21 22.05
N SER A 3 -5.51 -16.31 23.01
CA SER A 3 -6.40 -15.21 23.39
C SER A 3 -6.67 -14.21 22.25
N LEU A 4 -5.64 -13.78 21.52
CA LEU A 4 -5.78 -12.79 20.44
C LEU A 4 -6.66 -13.29 19.29
N MET A 5 -6.57 -14.58 18.97
CA MET A 5 -7.31 -15.21 17.88
C MET A 5 -8.79 -15.45 18.19
N GLN A 6 -9.15 -15.45 19.48
CA GLN A 6 -10.52 -15.66 19.96
C GLN A 6 -11.21 -14.35 20.33
N GLN A 7 -10.46 -13.26 20.45
CA GLN A 7 -10.98 -11.94 20.76
C GLN A 7 -11.83 -11.43 19.60
N LYS A 8 -13.11 -11.18 19.86
CA LYS A 8 -14.02 -10.50 18.94
C LYS A 8 -14.44 -9.18 19.55
N LEU A 9 -13.85 -8.10 19.08
CA LEU A 9 -14.21 -6.76 19.49
C LEU A 9 -15.53 -6.37 18.82
N ASN A 10 -16.39 -5.68 19.57
CA ASN A 10 -17.58 -5.08 18.96
C ASN A 10 -17.19 -3.79 18.22
N GLU A 11 -18.04 -3.37 17.28
CA GLU A 11 -17.79 -2.23 16.40
C GLU A 11 -17.53 -0.91 17.15
N LYS A 12 -18.24 -0.70 18.27
CA LYS A 12 -18.07 0.50 19.11
C LYS A 12 -16.67 0.57 19.69
N ILE A 13 -16.19 -0.52 20.29
CA ILE A 13 -14.83 -0.61 20.86
C ILE A 13 -13.78 -0.44 19.78
N ILE A 14 -13.97 -1.06 18.60
CA ILE A 14 -13.03 -0.91 17.47
C ILE A 14 -12.91 0.56 17.07
N LYS A 15 -14.04 1.27 16.94
CA LYS A 15 -14.06 2.69 16.58
C LYS A 15 -13.41 3.56 17.66
N GLU A 16 -13.68 3.30 18.94
CA GLU A 16 -13.06 3.99 20.07
C GLU A 16 -11.55 3.79 20.06
N LYS A 17 -11.07 2.53 20.00
CA LYS A 17 -9.64 2.20 19.95
C LYS A 17 -8.95 2.83 18.74
N ARG A 18 -9.55 2.78 17.55
CA ARG A 18 -8.98 3.42 16.34
C ARG A 18 -8.89 4.93 16.48
N THR A 19 -9.88 5.56 17.11
CA THR A 19 -9.88 7.00 17.41
C THR A 19 -8.76 7.34 18.39
N THR A 20 -8.57 6.54 19.44
CA THR A 20 -7.46 6.70 20.39
C THR A 20 -6.10 6.58 19.70
N VAL A 21 -5.91 5.59 18.83
CA VAL A 21 -4.69 5.48 18.01
C VAL A 21 -4.49 6.74 17.16
N TYR A 22 -5.54 7.20 16.48
CA TYR A 22 -5.49 8.38 15.60
C TYR A 22 -5.05 9.64 16.35
N GLU A 23 -5.66 9.92 17.49
CA GLU A 23 -5.39 11.11 18.31
C GLU A 23 -3.98 11.07 18.90
N LEU A 24 -3.58 9.92 19.46
CA LEU A 24 -2.23 9.75 20.00
C LEU A 24 -1.16 9.82 18.91
N PHE A 25 -1.45 9.31 17.73
CA PHE A 25 -0.53 9.36 16.60
C PHE A 25 -0.29 10.79 16.14
N ILE A 26 -1.35 11.58 15.95
CA ILE A 26 -1.25 13.01 15.64
C ILE A 26 -0.46 13.78 16.71
N LYS A 27 -0.67 13.43 17.98
CA LYS A 27 0.00 14.10 19.10
C LYS A 27 1.50 13.77 19.18
N LYS A 28 1.90 12.55 18.81
CA LYS A 28 3.25 12.02 19.05
C LYS A 28 4.14 12.03 17.80
N SER A 29 3.57 11.93 16.60
CA SER A 29 4.35 11.91 15.37
C SER A 29 4.98 13.29 15.11
N PRO A 30 6.29 13.35 14.83
CA PRO A 30 6.95 14.60 14.44
C PRO A 30 6.54 15.07 13.02
N ASN A 31 6.07 14.17 12.16
CA ASN A 31 5.78 14.47 10.74
C ASN A 31 4.27 14.56 10.43
N ILE A 32 3.42 13.91 11.23
CA ILE A 32 1.97 13.82 11.01
C ILE A 32 1.24 14.45 12.19
N ASN A 33 0.77 15.68 12.00
CA ASN A 33 0.07 16.47 13.01
C ASN A 33 -1.40 16.77 12.66
N SER A 34 -1.94 16.08 11.65
CA SER A 34 -3.34 16.21 11.23
C SER A 34 -3.80 14.94 10.50
N GLY A 35 -5.09 14.86 10.16
CA GLY A 35 -5.61 13.78 9.32
C GLY A 35 -5.06 13.75 7.89
N ARG A 36 -4.49 14.88 7.42
CA ARG A 36 -3.88 15.00 6.10
C ARG A 36 -2.37 14.79 6.19
N ILE A 37 -1.90 13.68 5.62
CA ILE A 37 -0.50 13.30 5.57
C ILE A 37 0.17 14.09 4.45
N LYS A 38 1.11 14.97 4.82
CA LYS A 38 1.97 15.70 3.89
C LYS A 38 3.38 15.12 3.83
N GLU A 39 3.79 14.49 4.92
CA GLU A 39 5.07 13.83 5.09
C GLU A 39 4.87 12.63 6.01
N ILE A 40 5.72 11.62 5.86
CA ILE A 40 5.76 10.43 6.69
C ILE A 40 7.18 9.84 6.63
N ALA A 41 7.68 9.38 7.76
CA ALA A 41 8.96 8.71 7.92
C ALA A 41 8.76 7.26 8.42
N ASN A 42 9.82 6.45 8.33
CA ASN A 42 9.77 5.07 8.83
C ASN A 42 9.50 5.01 10.34
N THR A 43 10.00 5.99 11.11
CA THR A 43 9.76 6.11 12.56
C THR A 43 8.29 6.39 12.89
N ASP A 44 7.53 7.00 11.98
CA ASP A 44 6.08 7.16 12.15
C ASP A 44 5.36 5.81 12.03
N LEU A 45 5.80 4.93 11.13
CA LEU A 45 5.22 3.59 11.01
C LEU A 45 5.51 2.73 12.25
N GLU A 46 6.71 2.87 12.83
CA GLU A 46 7.08 2.22 14.09
C GLU A 46 6.22 2.75 15.25
N LEU A 47 6.07 4.06 15.38
CA LEU A 47 5.15 4.66 16.35
C LEU A 47 3.72 4.15 16.18
N LEU A 48 3.22 4.08 14.93
CA LEU A 48 1.88 3.58 14.64
C LEU A 48 1.73 2.12 15.06
N PHE A 49 2.72 1.27 14.78
CA PHE A 49 2.74 -0.12 15.23
C PHE A 49 2.66 -0.23 16.74
N ASN A 50 3.50 0.51 17.48
CA ASN A 50 3.51 0.47 18.95
C ASN A 50 2.17 0.92 19.54
N LEU A 51 1.51 1.91 18.92
CA LEU A 51 0.17 2.33 19.32
C LEU A 51 -0.88 1.24 19.06
N TYR A 52 -0.83 0.56 17.92
CA TYR A 52 -1.74 -0.55 17.65
C TYR A 52 -1.50 -1.74 18.57
N ASP A 53 -0.24 -2.15 18.77
CA ASP A 53 0.07 -3.28 19.63
C ASP A 53 -0.37 -2.99 21.08
N SER A 54 -0.10 -1.80 21.59
CA SER A 54 -0.53 -1.42 22.95
C SER A 54 -2.06 -1.27 23.10
N ILE A 55 -2.74 -0.61 22.15
CA ILE A 55 -4.16 -0.25 22.30
C ILE A 55 -5.07 -1.40 21.88
N PHE A 56 -4.79 -2.07 20.75
CA PHE A 56 -5.62 -3.16 20.26
C PHE A 56 -5.23 -4.50 20.86
N LEU A 57 -3.93 -4.75 20.99
CA LEU A 57 -3.38 -6.10 21.20
C LEU A 57 -2.72 -6.26 22.57
N GLU A 58 -2.76 -5.25 23.44
CA GLU A 58 -2.23 -5.29 24.82
C GLU A 58 -0.75 -5.72 24.90
N GLY A 59 0.03 -5.35 23.87
CA GLY A 59 1.45 -5.66 23.75
C GLY A 59 1.76 -7.10 23.37
N GLU A 60 0.77 -7.87 22.90
CA GLU A 60 0.94 -9.30 22.63
C GLU A 60 1.84 -9.58 21.42
N LEU A 61 1.94 -8.70 20.41
CA LEU A 61 2.85 -8.94 19.28
C LEU A 61 4.30 -8.87 19.72
N GLU A 62 4.68 -7.84 20.46
CA GLU A 62 6.05 -7.71 21.00
C GLU A 62 6.39 -8.86 21.94
N LYS A 63 5.44 -9.33 22.77
CA LYS A 63 5.67 -10.46 23.69
C LYS A 63 5.80 -11.80 22.96
N THR A 64 5.00 -12.03 21.91
CA THR A 64 4.89 -13.34 21.26
C THR A 64 5.94 -13.53 20.17
N PHE A 65 6.31 -12.46 19.48
CA PHE A 65 7.27 -12.54 18.38
C PHE A 65 8.69 -12.24 18.85
N GLN A 66 9.52 -13.27 18.94
CA GLN A 66 10.94 -13.15 19.34
C GLN A 66 11.84 -12.50 18.28
N GLY A 67 11.35 -12.35 17.05
CA GLY A 67 12.08 -11.72 15.96
C GLY A 67 11.96 -10.20 15.97
N ALA A 68 12.30 -9.56 14.85
CA ALA A 68 12.24 -8.10 14.71
C ALA A 68 11.20 -7.65 13.68
N PHE A 69 10.42 -6.62 14.03
CA PHE A 69 9.62 -5.87 13.07
C PHE A 69 10.48 -4.79 12.40
N ILE A 70 10.31 -4.64 11.09
CA ILE A 70 10.94 -3.59 10.29
C ILE A 70 9.85 -2.77 9.64
N PHE A 71 10.00 -1.44 9.66
CA PHE A 71 9.05 -0.53 9.02
C PHE A 71 9.72 0.24 7.90
N SER A 72 9.09 0.25 6.73
CA SER A 72 9.67 0.95 5.58
C SER A 72 8.64 1.61 4.68
N LEU A 73 9.04 2.74 4.10
CA LEU A 73 8.27 3.45 3.09
C LEU A 73 8.77 3.14 1.69
N SER A 74 7.84 2.95 0.76
CA SER A 74 8.13 2.68 -0.63
C SER A 74 7.53 3.75 -1.54
N LYS A 75 8.41 4.47 -2.23
CA LYS A 75 8.05 5.31 -3.38
C LYS A 75 7.95 4.50 -4.69
N ARG A 76 7.93 3.16 -4.66
CA ARG A 76 7.89 2.33 -5.89
C ARG A 76 6.59 1.55 -6.02
N MET A 77 5.81 1.44 -4.94
CA MET A 77 4.55 0.72 -4.93
C MET A 77 3.47 1.54 -5.65
N THR A 78 2.82 0.92 -6.63
CA THR A 78 1.76 1.56 -7.45
C THR A 78 0.48 0.74 -7.54
N LYS A 79 0.45 -0.48 -6.97
CA LYS A 79 -0.69 -1.40 -7.02
C LYS A 79 -1.31 -1.71 -5.67
N SER A 80 -0.52 -1.70 -4.60
CA SER A 80 -0.99 -1.88 -3.22
C SER A 80 -0.39 -0.81 -2.32
N ALA A 81 -1.19 -0.32 -1.38
CA ALA A 81 -0.77 0.69 -0.41
C ALA A 81 0.04 0.11 0.77
N GLY A 82 -0.08 -1.20 1.01
CA GLY A 82 0.69 -1.94 2.01
C GLY A 82 1.22 -3.24 1.41
N ARG A 83 2.27 -3.77 2.04
CA ARG A 83 2.80 -5.11 1.81
C ARG A 83 3.64 -5.56 2.98
N ILE A 84 3.42 -6.80 3.40
CA ILE A 84 4.32 -7.51 4.32
C ILE A 84 5.39 -8.33 3.59
N LEU A 85 6.58 -8.43 4.20
CA LEU A 85 7.67 -9.29 3.74
C LEU A 85 8.20 -10.10 4.92
N TYR A 86 8.45 -11.39 4.68
CA TYR A 86 8.96 -12.32 5.68
C TYR A 86 10.38 -12.73 5.30
N PHE A 87 11.34 -12.47 6.18
CA PHE A 87 12.72 -12.87 5.98
C PHE A 87 13.04 -14.03 6.92
N ARG A 88 13.28 -15.20 6.32
CA ARG A 88 13.78 -16.39 6.99
C ARG A 88 15.03 -16.87 6.26
N ASN A 89 16.13 -17.11 6.95
CA ASN A 89 17.29 -17.74 6.35
C ASN A 89 17.17 -19.26 6.52
N VAL A 90 17.06 -19.98 5.40
CA VAL A 90 16.56 -21.36 5.34
C VAL A 90 17.50 -22.38 6.00
N HIS A 91 18.73 -21.98 6.36
CA HIS A 91 19.78 -22.93 6.66
C HIS A 91 20.26 -23.06 8.11
N LYS A 92 19.91 -22.19 9.07
CA LYS A 92 20.40 -22.36 10.48
C LYS A 92 19.93 -21.36 11.55
N MET A 93 18.87 -20.60 11.33
CA MET A 93 18.58 -19.48 12.24
C MET A 93 17.66 -19.82 13.41
N LYS A 94 17.99 -19.27 14.58
CA LYS A 94 17.13 -19.26 15.77
C LYS A 94 15.92 -18.36 15.48
N GLN A 95 14.81 -18.58 16.17
CA GLN A 95 13.57 -17.81 15.99
C GLN A 95 13.80 -16.29 16.18
N GLU A 96 14.80 -15.91 16.97
CA GLU A 96 15.28 -14.55 17.26
C GLU A 96 15.79 -13.78 16.02
N GLU A 97 16.10 -14.47 14.92
CA GLU A 97 16.65 -13.84 13.70
C GLU A 97 15.59 -13.68 12.59
N GLU A 98 14.35 -14.09 12.84
CA GLU A 98 13.20 -13.88 11.94
C GLU A 98 12.86 -12.38 11.86
N LYS A 99 12.60 -11.88 10.65
CA LYS A 99 12.21 -10.48 10.44
C LYS A 99 10.92 -10.38 9.66
N ILE A 100 10.01 -9.54 10.16
CA ILE A 100 8.76 -9.18 9.50
C ILE A 100 8.84 -7.71 9.12
N GLU A 101 8.85 -7.41 7.82
CA GLU A 101 8.83 -6.03 7.35
C GLU A 101 7.41 -5.63 6.93
N ILE A 102 6.88 -4.57 7.55
CA ILE A 102 5.67 -3.88 7.11
C ILE A 102 6.11 -2.72 6.23
N ARG A 103 5.83 -2.83 4.92
CA ARG A 103 6.20 -1.85 3.91
C ARG A 103 4.98 -1.09 3.39
N ILE A 104 5.03 0.23 3.44
CA ILE A 104 3.90 1.10 3.08
C ILE A 104 4.22 1.91 1.82
N GLY A 105 3.30 1.89 0.85
CA GLY A 105 3.36 2.68 -0.37
C GLY A 105 2.96 4.14 -0.11
N VAL A 106 3.95 5.00 0.12
CA VAL A 106 3.72 6.37 0.62
C VAL A 106 2.84 7.24 -0.30
N ASP A 107 2.95 7.07 -1.61
CA ASP A 107 2.26 7.94 -2.57
C ASP A 107 0.73 7.83 -2.48
N PHE A 108 0.19 6.67 -2.08
CA PHE A 108 -1.26 6.49 -1.92
C PHE A 108 -1.86 7.45 -0.90
N PHE A 109 -1.08 7.80 0.12
CA PHE A 109 -1.51 8.69 1.20
C PHE A 109 -1.21 10.15 0.86
N LEU A 110 -0.05 10.45 0.27
CA LEU A 110 0.30 11.80 -0.18
C LEU A 110 -0.61 12.30 -1.30
N GLN A 111 -1.12 11.39 -2.14
CA GLN A 111 -1.99 11.70 -3.28
C GLN A 111 -3.46 11.44 -2.97
N TYR A 112 -3.80 11.14 -1.71
CA TYR A 112 -5.13 10.71 -1.32
C TYR A 112 -6.22 11.67 -1.80
N ASP A 113 -5.99 12.99 -1.71
CA ASP A 113 -6.97 14.01 -2.10
C ASP A 113 -6.94 14.41 -3.58
N LEU A 114 -6.08 13.80 -4.41
CA LEU A 114 -6.03 14.15 -5.83
C LEU A 114 -7.31 13.78 -6.57
N LEU A 115 -8.01 12.73 -6.14
CA LEU A 115 -9.30 12.35 -6.69
C LEU A 115 -10.41 12.54 -5.66
N GLU A 116 -11.53 13.08 -6.13
CA GLU A 116 -12.78 13.17 -5.38
C GLU A 116 -13.51 11.82 -5.37
N GLY A 117 -14.44 11.66 -4.44
CA GLY A 117 -15.28 10.48 -4.27
C GLY A 117 -14.98 9.69 -3.01
N ASN A 118 -15.86 8.71 -2.73
CA ASN A 118 -15.73 7.83 -1.57
C ASN A 118 -14.52 6.91 -1.73
N LYS A 119 -13.60 6.95 -0.76
CA LYS A 119 -12.41 6.10 -0.71
C LYS A 119 -12.60 5.07 0.40
N LYS A 120 -12.44 3.80 0.05
CA LYS A 120 -12.68 2.68 0.94
C LYS A 120 -11.39 1.88 1.13
N VAL A 121 -11.10 1.49 2.35
CA VAL A 121 -9.98 0.59 2.66
C VAL A 121 -10.52 -0.54 3.52
N CYS A 122 -10.28 -1.78 3.12
CA CYS A 122 -10.73 -2.97 3.85
C CYS A 122 -12.24 -2.98 4.17
N GLY A 123 -13.02 -2.36 3.29
CA GLY A 123 -14.47 -2.29 3.43
C GLY A 123 -14.98 -1.17 4.35
N ILE A 124 -14.11 -0.24 4.77
CA ILE A 124 -14.46 0.90 5.61
C ILE A 124 -14.18 2.20 4.85
N ASN A 125 -15.12 3.16 4.91
CA ASN A 125 -14.94 4.48 4.29
C ASN A 125 -13.92 5.31 5.07
N THR A 126 -13.08 6.02 4.33
CA THR A 126 -12.06 6.91 4.87
C THR A 126 -12.38 8.35 4.50
N ARG A 127 -12.13 9.27 5.41
CA ARG A 127 -12.35 10.71 5.24
C ARG A 127 -11.05 11.46 4.94
N ASN A 128 -9.92 10.90 5.33
CA ASN A 128 -8.60 11.49 5.14
C ASN A 128 -7.52 10.41 4.97
N SER A 129 -6.33 10.85 4.58
CA SER A 129 -5.18 9.97 4.34
C SER A 129 -4.70 9.23 5.58
N LEU A 130 -4.88 9.77 6.79
CA LEU A 130 -4.46 9.10 8.02
C LEU A 130 -5.38 7.94 8.38
N GLU A 131 -6.70 8.11 8.23
CA GLU A 131 -7.65 7.00 8.37
C GLU A 131 -7.35 5.90 7.34
N ALA A 132 -7.02 6.28 6.11
CA ALA A 132 -6.60 5.31 5.10
C ALA A 132 -5.30 4.58 5.49
N LEU A 133 -4.31 5.30 6.03
CA LEU A 133 -3.07 4.69 6.51
C LEU A 133 -3.35 3.70 7.64
N GLN A 134 -4.15 4.09 8.63
CA GLN A 134 -4.56 3.23 9.74
C GLN A 134 -5.16 1.91 9.25
N LEU A 135 -6.14 1.96 8.34
CA LEU A 135 -6.80 0.77 7.83
C LEU A 135 -5.88 -0.12 6.98
N VAL A 136 -4.99 0.47 6.16
CA VAL A 136 -3.96 -0.30 5.44
C VAL A 136 -2.99 -0.93 6.43
N PHE A 137 -2.62 -0.23 7.49
CA PHE A 137 -1.68 -0.74 8.49
C PHE A 137 -2.30 -1.88 9.30
N GLU A 138 -3.57 -1.77 9.69
CA GLU A 138 -4.35 -2.85 10.30
C GLU A 138 -4.34 -4.12 9.44
N HIS A 139 -4.49 -3.96 8.11
CA HIS A 139 -4.42 -5.07 7.17
C HIS A 139 -3.07 -5.80 7.23
N GLU A 140 -1.97 -5.05 7.25
CA GLU A 140 -0.63 -5.63 7.36
C GLU A 140 -0.38 -6.23 8.75
N ILE A 141 -0.96 -5.68 9.83
CA ILE A 141 -0.94 -6.29 11.16
C ILE A 141 -1.67 -7.63 11.16
N CYS A 142 -2.82 -7.76 10.48
CA CYS A 142 -3.49 -9.07 10.33
C CYS A 142 -2.59 -10.10 9.65
N HIS A 143 -1.84 -9.69 8.64
CA HIS A 143 -0.86 -10.56 7.99
C HIS A 143 0.24 -10.98 8.97
N ALA A 144 0.78 -10.04 9.76
CA ALA A 144 1.79 -10.34 10.77
C ALA A 144 1.27 -11.33 11.82
N ILE A 145 0.07 -11.10 12.37
CA ILE A 145 -0.60 -12.01 13.32
C ILE A 145 -0.71 -13.40 12.70
N GLU A 146 -1.34 -13.53 11.53
CA GLU A 146 -1.54 -14.83 10.89
C GLU A 146 -0.20 -15.56 10.64
N TYR A 147 0.83 -14.82 10.23
CA TYR A 147 2.15 -15.39 10.02
C TYR A 147 2.83 -15.84 11.33
N ILE A 148 2.73 -15.06 12.40
CA ILE A 148 3.33 -15.41 13.70
C ILE A 148 2.76 -16.74 14.21
N TYR A 149 1.45 -16.94 14.10
CA TYR A 149 0.78 -18.15 14.58
C TYR A 149 0.87 -19.35 13.64
N PHE A 150 0.86 -19.13 12.31
CA PHE A 150 0.71 -20.22 11.33
C PHE A 150 1.89 -20.37 10.36
N LYS A 151 2.89 -19.46 10.42
CA LYS A 151 4.05 -19.39 9.52
C LYS A 151 3.70 -19.28 8.03
N LYS A 152 2.46 -18.87 7.74
CA LYS A 152 1.92 -18.55 6.43
C LYS A 152 0.84 -17.49 6.60
N SER A 153 0.59 -16.71 5.55
CA SER A 153 -0.50 -15.75 5.58
C SER A 153 -1.09 -15.53 4.19
N SER A 154 -2.40 -15.30 4.13
CA SER A 154 -3.13 -15.04 2.89
C SER A 154 -4.42 -14.27 3.15
N CYS A 155 -4.55 -13.08 2.56
CA CYS A 155 -5.75 -12.25 2.70
C CYS A 155 -7.01 -12.84 2.04
N LYS A 156 -6.84 -13.89 1.22
CA LYS A 156 -7.96 -14.67 0.67
C LYS A 156 -8.43 -15.75 1.64
N GLY A 157 -7.60 -16.16 2.59
CA GLY A 157 -7.84 -17.22 3.54
C GLY A 157 -8.89 -16.84 4.59
N GLN A 158 -9.60 -17.84 5.10
CA GLN A 158 -10.64 -17.63 6.12
C GLN A 158 -10.03 -17.12 7.44
N GLN A 159 -8.85 -17.59 7.81
CA GLN A 159 -8.16 -17.21 9.04
C GLN A 159 -7.86 -15.70 9.06
N PHE A 160 -7.21 -15.18 8.01
CA PHE A 160 -7.03 -13.74 7.83
C PHE A 160 -8.33 -12.94 7.96
N LYS A 161 -9.39 -13.36 7.26
CA LYS A 161 -10.68 -12.63 7.27
C LYS A 161 -11.31 -12.59 8.66
N VAL A 162 -11.21 -13.69 9.41
CA VAL A 162 -11.69 -13.76 10.80
C VAL A 162 -10.88 -12.81 11.68
N ILE A 163 -9.54 -12.81 11.58
CA ILE A 163 -8.67 -11.90 12.34
C ILE A 163 -9.03 -10.44 12.02
N ALA A 164 -9.08 -10.10 10.73
CA ALA A 164 -9.36 -8.73 10.26
C ALA A 164 -10.74 -8.23 10.68
N ASN A 165 -11.76 -9.09 10.62
CA ASN A 165 -13.09 -8.73 11.07
C ASN A 165 -13.17 -8.60 12.59
N ASN A 166 -12.65 -9.57 13.33
CA ASN A 166 -12.79 -9.63 14.78
C ASN A 166 -12.01 -8.54 15.51
N LEU A 167 -10.80 -8.20 15.03
CA LEU A 167 -9.96 -7.20 15.67
C LEU A 167 -10.22 -5.78 15.16
N PHE A 168 -10.52 -5.64 13.86
CA PHE A 168 -10.55 -4.33 13.21
C PHE A 168 -11.85 -4.02 12.48
N GLY A 169 -12.80 -4.96 12.42
CA GLY A 169 -14.09 -4.74 11.78
C GLY A 169 -14.01 -4.67 10.26
N HIS A 170 -12.93 -5.17 9.65
CA HIS A 170 -12.79 -5.19 8.19
C HIS A 170 -13.88 -6.08 7.57
N THR A 171 -14.44 -5.63 6.45
CA THR A 171 -15.45 -6.38 5.67
C THR A 171 -14.92 -6.83 4.32
N GLU A 172 -13.77 -6.29 3.90
CA GLU A 172 -13.09 -6.63 2.65
C GLU A 172 -11.57 -6.69 2.87
N SER A 173 -10.84 -7.25 1.91
CA SER A 173 -9.38 -7.44 2.00
C SER A 173 -8.60 -6.67 0.93
N TYR A 174 -9.21 -5.65 0.33
CA TYR A 174 -8.61 -4.84 -0.73
C TYR A 174 -8.67 -3.34 -0.41
N HIS A 175 -7.85 -2.56 -1.10
CA HIS A 175 -7.74 -1.11 -0.92
C HIS A 175 -8.31 -0.41 -2.15
N GLN A 176 -9.35 0.41 -1.99
CA GLN A 176 -9.89 1.27 -3.04
C GLN A 176 -9.30 2.68 -2.89
N LEU A 177 -7.97 2.77 -3.00
CA LEU A 177 -7.24 4.03 -3.06
C LEU A 177 -6.82 4.31 -4.50
N ALA A 178 -6.84 5.58 -4.86
CA ALA A 178 -6.52 6.04 -6.21
C ALA A 178 -5.15 5.54 -6.67
N THR A 179 -5.14 4.80 -7.77
CA THR A 179 -3.92 4.37 -8.45
C THR A 179 -3.43 5.45 -9.40
N TYR A 180 -2.14 5.43 -9.75
CA TYR A 180 -1.59 6.30 -10.78
C TYR A 180 -2.35 6.23 -12.12
N LYS A 181 -2.88 5.05 -12.46
CA LYS A 181 -3.69 4.87 -13.67
C LYS A 181 -5.00 5.66 -13.59
N GLU A 182 -5.70 5.59 -12.47
CA GLU A 182 -6.95 6.33 -12.26
C GLU A 182 -6.71 7.83 -12.18
N ILE A 183 -5.62 8.25 -11.52
CA ILE A 183 -5.22 9.65 -11.45
C ILE A 183 -4.92 10.18 -12.86
N ALA A 184 -4.10 9.48 -13.64
CA ALA A 184 -3.78 9.88 -15.02
C ALA A 184 -5.02 9.97 -15.90
N SER A 185 -5.92 8.98 -15.80
CA SER A 185 -7.18 8.97 -16.56
C SER A 185 -8.06 10.16 -16.21
N LYS A 186 -8.33 10.38 -14.91
CA LYS A 186 -9.28 11.44 -14.48
C LYS A 186 -8.71 12.86 -14.52
N LYS A 187 -7.40 13.04 -14.32
CA LYS A 187 -6.78 14.38 -14.25
C LYS A 187 -6.09 14.79 -15.53
N LEU A 188 -5.57 13.84 -16.31
CA LEU A 188 -4.79 14.11 -17.52
C LEU A 188 -5.45 13.57 -18.79
N GLY A 189 -6.58 12.86 -18.67
CA GLY A 189 -7.22 12.22 -19.82
C GLY A 189 -6.42 11.07 -20.43
N LEU A 190 -5.37 10.58 -19.74
CA LEU A 190 -4.45 9.57 -20.26
C LEU A 190 -4.87 8.16 -19.85
N ASN A 191 -5.07 7.29 -20.82
CA ASN A 191 -5.44 5.89 -20.64
C ASN A 191 -4.45 4.95 -21.33
N VAL A 192 -4.41 3.71 -20.84
CA VAL A 192 -3.67 2.64 -21.53
C VAL A 192 -4.40 2.32 -22.84
N GLY A 193 -3.67 2.34 -23.94
CA GLY A 193 -4.20 2.19 -25.30
C GLY A 193 -4.20 3.50 -26.10
N ASP A 194 -4.11 4.65 -25.43
CA ASP A 194 -4.16 5.94 -26.10
C ASP A 194 -2.91 6.16 -26.97
N LYS A 195 -3.11 6.87 -28.08
CA LYS A 195 -2.00 7.46 -28.84
C LYS A 195 -1.49 8.65 -28.06
N ALA A 196 -0.18 8.73 -27.90
CA ALA A 196 0.45 9.84 -27.23
C ALA A 196 1.75 10.21 -27.93
N SER A 197 2.14 11.46 -27.73
CA SER A 197 3.39 11.99 -28.25
C SER A 197 4.21 12.69 -27.15
N PHE A 198 5.52 12.71 -27.32
CA PHE A 198 6.46 13.34 -26.41
C PHE A 198 7.73 13.76 -27.15
N MET A 199 8.51 14.66 -26.55
CA MET A 199 9.79 15.10 -27.11
C MET A 199 10.93 14.16 -26.69
N LEU A 200 11.69 13.68 -27.67
CA LEU A 200 12.91 12.90 -27.49
C LEU A 200 14.04 13.55 -28.31
N GLN A 201 15.09 14.03 -27.64
CA GLN A 201 16.23 14.69 -28.31
C GLN A 201 15.80 15.79 -29.31
N GLY A 202 14.82 16.62 -28.92
CA GLY A 202 14.31 17.71 -29.76
C GLY A 202 13.36 17.27 -30.88
N LYS A 203 13.04 15.98 -31.02
CA LYS A 203 12.07 15.47 -32.00
C LYS A 203 10.79 14.98 -31.32
N LYS A 204 9.64 15.30 -31.92
CA LYS A 204 8.35 14.77 -31.48
C LYS A 204 8.23 13.31 -31.93
N VAL A 205 8.07 12.42 -30.97
CA VAL A 205 7.90 10.98 -31.19
C VAL A 205 6.49 10.58 -30.82
N LYS A 206 5.86 9.73 -31.64
CA LYS A 206 4.50 9.21 -31.43
C LYS A 206 4.54 7.73 -31.07
N GLY A 207 3.69 7.32 -30.15
CA GLY A 207 3.53 5.92 -29.77
C GLY A 207 2.20 5.64 -29.10
N ILE A 208 2.08 4.45 -28.52
CA ILE A 208 0.89 3.98 -27.82
C ILE A 208 1.23 3.80 -26.34
N ILE A 209 0.40 4.31 -25.45
CA ILE A 209 0.55 4.09 -24.01
C ILE A 209 0.25 2.62 -23.70
N TYR A 210 1.27 1.87 -23.30
CA TYR A 210 1.16 0.46 -22.94
C TYR A 210 0.90 0.24 -21.45
N GLY A 211 1.31 1.18 -20.60
CA GLY A 211 1.09 1.07 -19.16
C GLY A 211 1.26 2.41 -18.47
N ILE A 212 0.49 2.63 -17.41
CA ILE A 212 0.56 3.84 -16.59
C ILE A 212 0.89 3.45 -15.15
N ASN A 213 2.02 3.95 -14.68
CA ASN A 213 2.43 3.96 -13.27
C ASN A 213 2.80 5.42 -12.94
N LYS A 214 3.88 5.66 -12.19
CA LYS A 214 4.47 7.01 -12.03
C LYS A 214 4.85 7.69 -13.36
N ARG A 215 5.15 6.87 -14.36
CA ARG A 215 5.46 7.24 -15.73
C ARG A 215 4.61 6.38 -16.64
N ALA A 216 4.32 6.89 -17.83
CA ALA A 216 3.78 6.08 -18.89
C ALA A 216 4.88 5.24 -19.53
N THR A 217 4.57 4.00 -19.82
CA THR A 217 5.33 3.18 -20.77
C THR A 217 4.74 3.42 -22.15
N VAL A 218 5.49 4.02 -23.06
CA VAL A 218 5.05 4.30 -24.43
C VAL A 218 5.78 3.37 -25.39
N MET A 219 5.04 2.68 -26.24
CA MET A 219 5.55 1.79 -27.28
C MET A 219 5.57 2.56 -28.60
N VAL A 220 6.76 2.81 -29.11
CA VAL A 220 7.00 3.55 -30.36
C VAL A 220 7.40 2.55 -31.42
N LYS A 221 6.75 2.59 -32.58
CA LYS A 221 7.07 1.67 -33.68
C LYS A 221 8.50 1.93 -34.17
N ASP A 222 9.33 0.89 -34.16
CA ASP A 222 10.74 0.98 -34.52
C ASP A 222 11.19 -0.36 -35.08
N LYS A 223 11.73 -0.38 -36.31
CA LYS A 223 12.20 -1.60 -36.97
C LYS A 223 13.37 -2.26 -36.25
N ALA A 224 14.17 -1.51 -35.50
CA ALA A 224 15.25 -2.04 -34.65
C ALA A 224 14.79 -2.35 -33.22
N GLY A 225 13.51 -2.11 -32.90
CA GLY A 225 12.94 -2.32 -31.58
C GLY A 225 13.06 -3.76 -31.09
N GLY A 226 13.35 -3.90 -29.78
CA GLY A 226 13.49 -5.19 -29.10
C GLY A 226 12.16 -5.86 -28.72
N PHE A 227 11.04 -5.16 -28.79
CA PHE A 227 9.71 -5.71 -28.48
C PHE A 227 8.95 -6.03 -29.75
N ILE A 228 8.38 -7.24 -29.85
CA ILE A 228 7.65 -7.71 -31.04
C ILE A 228 6.20 -8.03 -30.63
N ASP A 229 5.23 -7.50 -31.38
CA ASP A 229 3.82 -7.87 -31.20
C ASP A 229 3.47 -9.19 -31.91
N LYS A 230 2.25 -9.70 -31.68
CA LYS A 230 1.77 -10.93 -32.33
C LYS A 230 1.69 -10.85 -33.87
N LYS A 231 1.75 -9.64 -34.44
CA LYS A 231 1.72 -9.38 -35.88
C LYS A 231 3.13 -9.15 -36.46
N GLY A 232 4.19 -9.29 -35.65
CA GLY A 232 5.57 -9.11 -36.06
C GLY A 232 6.05 -7.65 -36.09
N HIS A 233 5.25 -6.68 -35.65
CA HIS A 233 5.72 -5.30 -35.56
C HIS A 233 6.68 -5.12 -34.39
N ARG A 234 7.75 -4.37 -34.64
CA ARG A 234 8.77 -4.04 -33.65
C ARG A 234 8.54 -2.68 -33.02
N TYR A 235 8.87 -2.58 -31.74
CA TYR A 235 8.71 -1.37 -30.94
C TYR A 235 9.91 -1.12 -30.02
N ALA A 236 10.24 0.16 -29.88
CA ALA A 236 11.09 0.67 -28.81
C ALA A 236 10.21 1.11 -27.63
N LYS A 237 10.70 0.88 -26.41
CA LYS A 237 9.96 1.13 -25.17
C LYS A 237 10.55 2.35 -24.45
N TYR A 238 9.69 3.32 -24.15
CA TYR A 238 10.08 4.56 -23.46
C TYR A 238 9.32 4.73 -22.15
N TYR A 239 9.98 5.29 -21.15
CA TYR A 239 9.38 5.64 -19.85
C TYR A 239 9.25 7.15 -19.73
N VAL A 240 8.06 7.68 -19.97
CA VAL A 240 7.82 9.11 -20.13
C VAL A 240 7.05 9.63 -18.90
N PRO A 241 7.49 10.71 -18.23
CA PRO A 241 6.69 11.40 -17.23
C PRO A 241 5.30 11.77 -17.77
N LEU A 242 4.25 11.58 -16.98
CA LEU A 242 2.87 11.80 -17.44
C LEU A 242 2.63 13.25 -17.89
N THR A 243 3.30 14.21 -17.27
CA THR A 243 3.22 15.65 -17.58
C THR A 243 3.92 16.04 -18.89
N LEU A 244 4.71 15.15 -19.48
CA LEU A 244 5.40 15.37 -20.75
C LEU A 244 4.71 14.66 -21.92
N LEU A 245 3.57 14.01 -21.67
CA LEU A 245 2.77 13.39 -22.70
C LEU A 245 1.71 14.36 -23.21
N GLU A 246 1.58 14.39 -24.52
CA GLU A 246 0.47 15.01 -25.22
C GLU A 246 -0.42 13.88 -25.76
N SER A 247 -1.68 13.84 -25.35
CA SER A 247 -2.70 12.97 -25.96
C SER A 247 -3.05 13.49 -27.35
N ASP A 248 -3.05 12.60 -28.35
CA ASP A 248 -3.54 12.90 -29.70
C ASP A 248 -5.08 12.87 -29.75
#